data_AF-A0A6V7P4M7-F1
#
_entry.id   AF-A0A6V7P4M7-F1
#
_cell.length_a   1.000
_cell.length_b   1.000
_cell.length_c   1.000
_cell.angle_alpha   90.00
_cell.angle_beta   90.00
_cell.angle_gamma   90.00
#
_symmetry.space_group_name_H-M   'P 1'
#
loop_
_entity.id
_entity.type
_entity.pdbx_description
1 polymer ?
#
loop_
_entity_poly.entity_id
_entity_poly.type
_entity_poly.pdbx_seq_one_letter_code
_entity_poly.pdbx_strand_id
1 'polypeptide(L)'
;MLRDAISRSNRLLRVLQDYYYLCDAGYPNGEGFLTPYRGRRYHLSEWRQNREPQTPQEFYNYKHSSARNVIERCFELLKGRWAIHRGKSYYPLKAACRIISASAVLHNHIRRKMPIDPYENELSEIDPTKEIQGDNITYIKTSDT
;
A
#
# COMPACT_ATOMS: atom_id res chain seq x y z
N MET A 1 -0.16 -15.28 13.86
CA MET A 1 -1.14 -14.23 13.49
C MET A 1 -1.47 -14.19 11.99
N LEU A 2 -0.58 -13.76 11.08
CA LEU A 2 -0.89 -13.74 9.62
C LEU A 2 -0.72 -15.11 8.95
N ARG A 3 0.36 -15.85 9.27
CA ARG A 3 0.49 -17.27 8.85
C ARG A 3 -0.69 -18.13 9.34
N ASP A 4 -1.12 -17.92 10.59
CA ASP A 4 -2.32 -18.59 11.13
C ASP A 4 -3.60 -18.14 10.44
N ALA A 5 -3.69 -16.90 9.96
CA ALA A 5 -4.85 -16.43 9.21
C ALA A 5 -4.95 -17.07 7.81
N ILE A 6 -3.81 -17.41 7.19
CA ILE A 6 -3.74 -18.12 5.91
C ILE A 6 -3.99 -19.63 6.08
N SER A 7 -3.57 -20.23 7.20
CA SER A 7 -3.78 -21.67 7.47
C SER A 7 -5.21 -22.00 7.92
N ARG A 8 -6.04 -21.01 8.24
CA ARG A 8 -7.44 -21.23 8.62
C ARG A 8 -8.26 -21.74 7.43
N SER A 9 -9.03 -22.80 7.68
CA SER A 9 -9.96 -23.43 6.74
C SER A 9 -11.02 -22.47 6.17
N ASN A 10 -11.30 -21.36 6.87
CA ASN A 10 -12.07 -20.24 6.34
C ASN A 10 -11.20 -19.43 5.37
N ARG A 11 -11.42 -19.64 4.07
CA ARG A 11 -10.68 -19.17 2.87
C ARG A 11 -10.55 -17.63 2.70
N LEU A 12 -10.48 -16.85 3.76
CA LEU A 12 -10.44 -15.38 3.69
C LEU A 12 -9.13 -14.82 3.13
N LEU A 13 -8.02 -15.57 3.22
CA LEU A 13 -6.72 -15.17 2.69
C LEU A 13 -6.02 -16.38 2.06
N ARG A 14 -6.30 -16.64 0.77
CA ARG A 14 -5.47 -17.54 -0.04
C ARG A 14 -4.55 -16.69 -0.89
N VAL A 15 -3.25 -16.98 -0.82
CA VAL A 15 -2.32 -16.56 -1.86
C VAL A 15 -2.74 -17.32 -3.12
N LEU A 16 -3.23 -16.59 -4.14
CA LEU A 16 -3.47 -17.18 -5.45
C LEU A 16 -2.12 -17.65 -6.01
N GLN A 17 -2.12 -18.77 -6.73
CA GLN A 17 -0.92 -19.25 -7.39
C GLN A 17 -0.35 -18.14 -8.27
N ASP A 18 0.96 -17.89 -8.15
CA ASP A 18 1.71 -16.79 -8.80
C ASP A 18 1.53 -15.38 -8.22
N TYR A 19 0.88 -15.23 -7.06
CA TYR A 19 0.78 -13.96 -6.34
C TYR A 19 1.55 -13.98 -5.02
N TYR A 20 1.91 -12.80 -4.53
CA TYR A 20 2.56 -12.63 -3.23
C TYR A 20 1.96 -11.46 -2.44
N TYR A 21 1.88 -11.59 -1.12
CA TYR A 21 1.51 -10.49 -0.24
C TYR A 21 2.72 -9.65 0.14
N LEU A 22 2.66 -8.35 -0.15
CA LEU A 22 3.64 -7.38 0.34
C LEU A 22 3.48 -7.18 1.86
N CYS A 23 4.51 -7.51 2.62
CA CYS A 23 4.47 -7.54 4.08
C CYS A 23 5.50 -6.62 4.73
N ASP A 24 5.23 -6.26 5.98
CA ASP A 24 6.16 -5.50 6.83
C ASP A 24 7.36 -6.34 7.33
N ALA A 25 8.41 -5.67 7.76
CA ALA A 25 9.63 -6.27 8.33
C ALA A 25 9.36 -7.12 9.59
N GLY A 26 8.23 -6.89 10.26
CA GLY A 26 7.75 -7.68 11.40
C GLY A 26 7.26 -9.08 11.05
N TYR A 27 7.03 -9.38 9.77
CA TYR A 27 6.63 -10.70 9.30
C TYR A 27 7.85 -11.54 8.87
N PRO A 28 7.76 -12.87 8.96
CA PRO A 28 8.78 -13.75 8.41
C PRO A 28 8.68 -13.77 6.89
N ASN A 29 9.83 -13.73 6.21
CA ASN A 29 9.88 -14.02 4.77
C ASN A 29 9.49 -15.49 4.54
N GLY A 30 8.76 -15.78 3.48
CA GLY A 30 8.31 -17.14 3.18
C GLY A 30 7.45 -17.20 1.94
N GLU A 31 7.12 -18.42 1.51
CA GLU A 31 6.29 -18.63 0.34
C GLU A 31 4.96 -17.86 0.45
N GLY A 32 4.66 -17.09 -0.60
CA GLY A 32 3.48 -16.21 -0.65
C GLY A 32 3.62 -14.86 0.08
N PHE A 33 4.77 -14.54 0.67
CA PHE A 33 5.01 -13.27 1.38
C PHE A 33 6.31 -12.59 0.91
N LEU A 34 6.25 -11.29 0.68
CA LEU A 34 7.39 -10.45 0.35
C LEU A 34 7.67 -9.47 1.48
N THR A 35 8.68 -9.78 2.29
CA THR A 35 9.17 -8.90 3.37
C THR A 35 10.46 -8.22 2.95
N PRO A 36 10.80 -7.04 3.49
CA PRO A 36 12.07 -6.39 3.20
C PRO A 36 13.28 -7.18 3.74
N TYR A 37 14.43 -7.06 3.08
CA TYR A 37 15.70 -7.53 3.61
C TYR A 37 16.10 -6.69 4.81
N ARG A 38 16.43 -7.37 5.92
CA ARG A 38 16.90 -6.73 7.15
C ARG A 38 18.38 -6.34 7.03
N GLY A 39 18.78 -5.29 7.76
CA GLY A 39 20.18 -4.82 7.79
C GLY A 39 20.63 -4.10 6.52
N ARG A 40 19.71 -3.77 5.63
CA ARG A 40 19.94 -2.94 4.43
C ARG A 40 19.03 -1.71 4.49
N ARG A 41 19.41 -0.66 3.77
CA ARG A 41 18.59 0.56 3.59
C ARG A 41 17.20 0.20 3.06
N TYR A 42 16.18 0.91 3.50
CA TYR A 42 14.77 0.58 3.22
C TYR A 42 13.88 1.80 3.02
N HIS A 43 14.12 2.91 3.73
CA HIS A 43 13.25 4.07 3.62
C HIS A 43 13.52 4.84 2.32
N LEU A 44 12.46 5.25 1.61
CA LEU A 44 12.58 6.00 0.36
C LEU A 44 13.42 7.28 0.50
N SER A 45 13.41 7.91 1.68
CA SER A 45 14.25 9.08 1.98
C SER A 45 15.75 8.81 1.92
N GLU A 46 16.20 7.57 2.15
CA GLU A 46 17.62 7.19 2.14
C GLU A 46 18.23 7.14 0.73
N TRP A 47 17.38 7.12 -0.31
CA TRP A 47 17.75 7.01 -1.72
C TRP A 47 17.72 8.36 -2.46
N ARG A 48 17.44 9.47 -1.75
CA ARG A 48 17.51 10.81 -2.35
C ARG A 48 18.96 11.22 -2.63
N GLN A 49 19.14 12.20 -3.52
CA GLN A 49 20.44 12.83 -3.82
C GLN A 49 21.49 11.86 -4.41
N ASN A 50 21.17 11.19 -5.53
CA ASN A 50 22.08 10.30 -6.28
C ASN A 50 22.62 9.09 -5.50
N ARG A 51 21.92 8.67 -4.44
CA ARG A 51 22.23 7.44 -3.71
C ARG A 51 21.44 6.31 -4.33
N GLU A 52 21.97 5.72 -5.40
CA GLU A 52 21.33 4.57 -6.03
C GLU A 52 21.56 3.28 -5.23
N PRO A 53 20.63 2.31 -5.31
CA PRO A 53 20.85 0.97 -4.74
C PRO A 53 22.12 0.33 -5.30
N GLN A 54 23.03 -0.08 -4.43
CA GLN A 54 24.32 -0.66 -4.85
C GLN A 54 24.30 -2.18 -4.88
N THR A 55 23.34 -2.80 -4.18
CA THR A 55 23.22 -4.25 -4.08
C THR A 55 21.84 -4.73 -4.53
N PRO A 56 21.70 -5.99 -5.00
CA PRO A 56 20.40 -6.55 -5.34
C PRO A 56 19.39 -6.50 -4.18
N GLN A 57 19.87 -6.63 -2.93
CA GLN A 57 19.04 -6.52 -1.73
C GLN A 57 18.53 -5.10 -1.51
N GLU A 58 19.40 -4.10 -1.70
CA GLU A 58 19.01 -2.68 -1.65
C GLU A 58 18.02 -2.34 -2.76
N PHE A 59 18.22 -2.85 -3.98
CA PHE A 59 17.30 -2.64 -5.10
C PHE A 59 15.92 -3.23 -4.82
N TYR A 60 15.89 -4.46 -4.28
CA TYR A 60 14.63 -5.07 -3.84
C TYR A 60 13.95 -4.24 -2.75
N ASN A 61 14.68 -3.80 -1.72
CA ASN A 61 14.12 -2.98 -0.64
C ASN A 61 13.58 -1.65 -1.15
N TYR A 62 14.26 -1.02 -2.10
CA TYR A 62 13.80 0.18 -2.77
C TYR A 62 12.44 -0.05 -3.47
N LYS A 63 12.32 -1.10 -4.28
CA LYS A 63 11.06 -1.44 -4.97
C LYS A 63 9.96 -1.84 -3.99
N HIS A 64 10.30 -2.59 -2.94
CA HIS A 64 9.38 -2.98 -1.87
C HIS A 64 8.81 -1.75 -1.15
N SER A 65 9.67 -0.83 -0.74
CA SER A 65 9.32 0.43 -0.08
C SER A 65 8.49 1.35 -0.98
N SER A 66 8.83 1.42 -2.28
CA SER A 66 8.05 2.14 -3.29
C SER A 66 6.64 1.58 -3.43
N ALA A 67 6.48 0.26 -3.53
CA ALA A 67 5.17 -0.39 -3.59
C ALA A 67 4.36 -0.17 -2.29
N ARG A 68 5.03 -0.22 -1.13
CA ARG A 68 4.37 0.04 0.16
C ARG A 68 3.89 1.48 0.27
N ASN A 69 4.70 2.45 -0.15
CA ASN A 69 4.34 3.86 -0.17
C ASN A 69 3.07 4.10 -0.98
N VAL A 70 2.92 3.45 -2.14
CA VAL A 70 1.70 3.53 -2.95
C VAL A 70 0.47 3.03 -2.17
N ILE A 71 0.59 1.90 -1.46
CA ILE A 71 -0.49 1.33 -0.64
C ILE A 71 -0.84 2.26 0.53
N GLU A 72 0.16 2.77 1.24
CA GLU A 72 -0.01 3.67 2.38
C GLU A 72 -0.72 4.96 1.97
N ARG A 73 -0.32 5.55 0.83
CA ARG A 73 -0.97 6.74 0.26
C ARG A 73 -2.44 6.50 -0.08
N CYS A 74 -2.79 5.33 -0.61
CA CYS A 74 -4.20 4.97 -0.82
C CYS A 74 -5.00 4.97 0.49
N PHE A 75 -4.43 4.42 1.57
CA PHE A 75 -5.10 4.44 2.87
C PHE A 75 -5.17 5.85 3.46
N GLU A 76 -4.14 6.66 3.30
CA GLU A 76 -4.13 8.07 3.72
C GLU A 76 -5.19 8.88 2.96
N LEU A 77 -5.34 8.68 1.66
CA LEU A 77 -6.41 9.26 0.85
C LEU A 77 -7.79 8.94 1.41
N LEU A 78 -8.06 7.66 1.71
CA LEU A 78 -9.33 7.25 2.30
C LEU A 78 -9.53 7.85 3.70
N LYS A 79 -8.48 7.90 4.53
CA LYS A 79 -8.53 8.50 5.87
C LYS A 79 -8.77 10.01 5.85
N GLY A 80 -8.12 10.71 4.93
CA GLY A 80 -8.26 12.15 4.74
C GLY A 80 -9.67 12.51 4.28
N ARG A 81 -10.19 11.77 3.31
CA ARG A 81 -11.52 12.02 2.72
C ARG A 81 -12.68 11.66 3.65
N TRP A 82 -12.64 10.47 4.26
CA TRP A 82 -13.81 9.95 4.98
C TRP A 82 -13.63 10.10 6.49
N ALA A 83 -14.46 10.94 7.11
CA ALA A 83 -14.42 11.21 8.55
C ALA A 83 -14.57 9.94 9.43
N ILE A 84 -15.24 8.89 8.92
CA ILE A 84 -15.40 7.60 9.60
C ILE A 84 -14.06 6.92 9.96
N HIS A 85 -12.98 7.26 9.24
CA HIS A 85 -11.65 6.70 9.48
C HIS A 85 -10.78 7.56 10.41
N ARG A 86 -11.22 8.77 10.82
CA ARG A 86 -10.42 9.71 11.62
C ARG A 86 -10.40 9.37 13.11
N GLY A 87 -11.36 8.57 13.59
CA GLY A 87 -11.51 8.22 15.00
C GLY A 87 -11.31 6.74 15.28
N LYS A 88 -11.07 6.40 16.55
CA LYS A 88 -11.12 5.02 17.03
C LYS A 88 -12.56 4.53 16.92
N SER A 89 -12.78 3.53 16.08
CA SER A 89 -14.10 2.93 15.92
C SER A 89 -14.06 1.46 16.29
N TYR A 90 -14.98 1.04 17.15
CA TYR A 90 -15.10 -0.34 17.60
C TYR A 90 -16.10 -1.09 16.72
N TYR A 91 -15.75 -1.28 15.46
CA TYR A 91 -16.55 -2.08 14.54
C TYR A 91 -16.14 -3.55 14.62
N PRO A 92 -17.09 -4.50 14.55
CA PRO A 92 -16.76 -5.88 14.25
C PRO A 92 -15.95 -5.97 12.95
N LEU A 93 -15.00 -6.90 12.86
CA LEU A 93 -14.09 -7.03 11.70
C LEU A 93 -14.82 -7.01 10.34
N LYS A 94 -15.95 -7.72 10.25
CA LYS A 94 -16.78 -7.75 9.02
C LYS A 94 -17.32 -6.38 8.64
N ALA A 95 -17.74 -5.57 9.63
CA ALA A 95 -18.22 -4.22 9.38
C ALA A 95 -17.08 -3.28 8.96
N ALA A 96 -15.91 -3.39 9.61
CA ALA A 96 -14.72 -2.63 9.20
C ALA A 96 -14.32 -2.92 7.74
N CYS A 97 -14.29 -4.19 7.33
CA CYS A 97 -14.01 -4.56 5.94
C CYS A 97 -15.02 -3.97 4.94
N ARG A 98 -16.32 -3.97 5.30
CA ARG A 98 -17.39 -3.37 4.46
C ARG A 98 -17.24 -1.85 4.36
N ILE A 99 -16.93 -1.16 5.46
CA ILE A 99 -16.71 0.29 5.46
C ILE A 99 -15.53 0.64 4.55
N ILE A 100 -14.39 -0.06 4.67
CA ILE A 100 -13.21 0.16 3.82
C ILE A 100 -13.57 -0.06 2.34
N SER A 101 -14.28 -1.15 2.03
CA SER A 101 -14.68 -1.47 0.65
C SER A 101 -15.63 -0.41 0.08
N ALA A 102 -16.62 0.03 0.85
CA ALA A 102 -17.55 1.08 0.44
C ALA A 102 -16.83 2.41 0.20
N SER A 103 -15.89 2.79 1.09
CA SER A 103 -15.05 3.98 0.92
C SER A 103 -14.23 3.93 -0.38
N ALA A 104 -13.68 2.76 -0.74
CA ALA A 104 -12.92 2.59 -1.98
C ALA A 104 -13.81 2.70 -3.23
N VAL A 105 -14.99 2.07 -3.22
CA VAL A 105 -15.96 2.16 -4.32
C VAL A 105 -16.42 3.59 -4.54
N LEU A 106 -16.77 4.31 -3.46
CA LEU A 106 -17.18 5.72 -3.55
C LEU A 106 -16.05 6.61 -4.04
N HIS A 107 -14.82 6.38 -3.58
CA HIS A 107 -13.65 7.11 -4.06
C HIS A 107 -13.43 6.89 -5.57
N ASN A 108 -13.49 5.65 -6.05
CA ASN A 108 -13.37 5.32 -7.48
C ASN A 108 -14.49 5.97 -8.31
N HIS A 109 -15.71 6.04 -7.77
CA HIS A 109 -16.82 6.72 -8.43
C HIS A 109 -16.56 8.23 -8.56
N ILE A 110 -16.11 8.87 -7.47
CA ILE A 110 -15.76 10.30 -7.48
C ILE A 110 -14.65 10.55 -8.50
N ARG A 111 -13.57 9.77 -8.48
CA ARG A 111 -12.45 9.90 -9.43
C ARG A 111 -12.88 9.77 -10.90
N ARG A 112 -13.91 8.96 -11.17
CA ARG A 112 -14.48 8.81 -12.52
C ARG A 112 -15.34 10.00 -12.96
N LYS A 113 -15.95 10.73 -12.02
CA LYS A 113 -16.94 11.78 -12.30
C LYS A 113 -16.40 13.20 -12.07
N MET A 114 -15.40 13.35 -11.22
CA MET A 114 -14.77 14.63 -10.89
C MET A 114 -13.40 14.70 -11.58
N PRO A 115 -13.19 15.61 -12.54
CA PRO A 115 -11.93 15.74 -13.25
C PRO A 115 -10.80 16.31 -12.37
N ILE A 116 -11.15 17.00 -11.28
CA ILE A 116 -10.20 17.55 -10.29
C ILE A 116 -10.72 17.16 -8.91
N ASP A 117 -9.89 16.45 -8.16
CA ASP A 117 -10.20 16.02 -6.80
C ASP A 117 -9.24 16.72 -5.82
N PRO A 118 -9.74 17.70 -5.01
CA PRO A 118 -8.92 18.46 -4.09
C PRO A 118 -8.11 17.58 -3.11
N TYR A 119 -8.68 16.45 -2.68
CA TYR A 119 -8.02 15.55 -1.75
C TYR A 119 -6.89 14.73 -2.41
N GLU A 120 -7.00 14.40 -3.70
CA GLU A 120 -5.90 13.76 -4.42
C GLU A 120 -4.74 14.74 -4.65
N ASN A 121 -5.07 16.00 -4.95
CA ASN A 121 -4.06 17.04 -5.19
C ASN A 121 -3.25 17.35 -3.93
N GLU A 122 -3.90 17.59 -2.78
CA GLU A 122 -3.20 17.85 -1.51
C GLU A 122 -2.22 16.74 -1.14
N LEU A 123 -2.61 15.46 -1.29
CA LEU A 123 -1.75 14.30 -1.00
C LEU A 123 -0.70 14.03 -2.09
N SER A 124 -0.84 14.63 -3.27
CA SER A 124 0.19 14.62 -4.32
C SER A 124 1.26 15.71 -4.11
N GLU A 125 0.91 16.82 -3.46
CA GLU A 125 1.81 17.93 -3.17
C GLU A 125 2.70 17.66 -1.95
N ILE A 126 2.19 16.91 -0.96
CA ILE A 126 2.94 16.51 0.22
C ILE A 126 3.98 15.41 -0.09
N ASP A 127 3.91 14.79 -1.27
CA ASP A 127 4.74 13.65 -1.65
C ASP A 127 6.22 14.04 -1.82
N PRO A 128 7.09 13.67 -0.87
CA PRO A 128 8.49 14.03 -0.94
C PRO A 128 9.27 13.03 -1.83
N THR A 129 8.57 12.18 -2.60
CA THR A 129 9.14 11.23 -3.57
C THR A 129 8.99 11.64 -5.03
N LYS A 130 8.41 12.82 -5.32
CA LYS A 130 8.37 13.41 -6.68
C LYS A 130 9.74 13.48 -7.37
N GLU A 131 10.83 13.51 -6.59
CA GLU A 131 12.22 13.57 -7.08
C GLU A 131 12.92 12.20 -7.20
N ILE A 132 12.30 11.09 -6.80
CA ILE A 132 12.98 9.80 -6.78
C ILE A 132 12.86 9.16 -8.17
N GLN A 133 13.90 9.37 -8.97
CA GLN A 133 14.04 8.90 -10.34
C GLN A 133 14.08 7.36 -10.39
N GLY A 134 13.08 6.77 -11.06
CA GLY A 134 12.99 5.35 -11.34
C GLY A 134 11.59 4.98 -11.81
N ASP A 135 11.45 3.81 -12.45
CA ASP A 135 10.16 3.20 -12.81
C ASP A 135 9.37 2.86 -11.54
N ASN A 136 8.83 3.88 -10.90
CA ASN A 136 7.92 3.76 -9.78
C ASN A 136 6.56 3.33 -10.32
N ILE A 137 5.80 2.60 -9.51
CA ILE A 137 4.39 2.31 -9.84
C ILE A 137 3.65 3.64 -9.67
N THR A 138 3.54 4.40 -10.75
CA THR A 138 2.97 5.75 -10.76
C THR A 138 1.45 5.76 -10.90
N TYR A 139 0.84 4.63 -11.27
CA TYR A 139 -0.59 4.53 -11.44
C TYR A 139 -1.14 3.20 -10.91
N ILE A 140 -2.24 3.31 -10.17
CA ILE A 140 -3.12 2.20 -9.84
C ILE A 140 -4.33 2.32 -10.77
N LYS A 141 -4.48 1.36 -11.68
CA LYS A 141 -5.69 1.25 -12.50
C LYS A 141 -6.77 0.59 -11.67
N THR A 142 -7.97 1.18 -11.65
CA THR A 142 -9.15 0.51 -11.11
C THR A 142 -9.45 -0.72 -11.95
N SER A 143 -9.67 -1.88 -11.33
CA SER A 143 -10.22 -3.03 -12.04
C SER A 143 -11.54 -2.60 -12.68
N ASP A 144 -11.63 -2.77 -13.99
CA ASP A 144 -12.89 -2.60 -14.70
C ASP A 144 -13.75 -3.81 -14.33
N THR A 145 -14.62 -3.64 -13.33
CA THR A 145 -15.71 -4.58 -13.04
C THR A 145 -16.87 -4.37 -14.01
#